data_AF-E8QZF3-F1
#
_entry.id   AF-E8QZF3-F1
#
_cell.length_a   1.000
_cell.length_b   1.000
_cell.length_c   1.000
_cell.angle_alpha   90.00
_cell.angle_beta   90.00
_cell.angle_gamma   90.00
#
_symmetry.space_group_name_H-M   'P 1'
#
loop_
_entity.id
_entity.type
_entity.pdbx_description
1 polymer ?
#
loop_
_entity_poly.entity_id
_entity_poly.type
_entity_poly.pdbx_seq_one_letter_code
_entity_poly.pdbx_strand_id
1 'polypeptide(L)'
;MRIPLEWHRLILATVTLATTLDPGGSLARADQPSAPLHIVMLSGSDEYESARTLPAFAQELTRRFGVSCRVLQAQGVERLPGLEALDACDLMIVFTRRLRIQGDDLARIQGYCASGKPIISIRTGSHGFQTWLEFDRIHLGGNYRGHYNKNVLMTAHVVPDHRDHPILKGLEVAALRSRSSLYQSGPLAEDCQALVMGRTAQGEEPIVWVRDHAPGRVAAISIGSPEDFENGTFRQLLIQTIAWATGRPLVEPQGDPPPPSTSNTNQRLTWTQRRRLIDHGQVQVVETHVAIPARRVAFLICDMWDDHWCPSAARRCDQLAQRMASLVDRLRQAGVTIIHCPSDTMGFYRGHPAREWVSRLPRPAADRFPVVERPDPPLPIDDSDQGCDTPGVAPFRAWMRQNRRLSIHPEDAITDNGEEVLALITHRGIEQVIVAGVHTNMCVLNRSFGIKALTRRGVSCVLARDLTDAMYNPASPPYVSHERGTELVVEHIETHWCPSLDSASMMVDDSPAAQPAASSSSGNAPR
;
A
#
# COMPACT_ATOMS: atom_id res chain seq x y z
N MET A 1 68.63 -0.76 67.20
CA MET A 1 68.11 0.28 68.11
C MET A 1 67.02 1.03 67.35
N ARG A 2 65.79 1.15 67.89
CA ARG A 2 64.60 1.85 67.32
C ARG A 2 64.12 1.46 65.90
N ILE A 3 63.05 0.66 65.87
CA ILE A 3 61.84 0.80 65.02
C ILE A 3 61.04 2.06 65.47
N PRO A 4 59.84 2.45 64.93
CA PRO A 4 58.91 1.88 63.94
C PRO A 4 58.71 2.82 62.71
N LEU A 5 57.73 2.78 61.78
CA LEU A 5 56.49 2.03 61.42
C LEU A 5 56.57 1.76 59.87
N GLU A 6 55.72 1.09 59.08
CA GLU A 6 54.63 0.06 59.10
C GLU A 6 54.58 -0.49 57.63
N TRP A 7 53.63 -1.24 57.02
CA TRP A 7 52.23 -1.62 57.27
C TRP A 7 51.93 -3.10 56.89
N HIS A 8 50.75 -3.58 57.29
CA HIS A 8 50.21 -4.93 57.02
C HIS A 8 49.67 -5.05 55.56
N ARG A 9 49.85 -6.14 54.79
CA ARG A 9 49.27 -7.52 54.89
C ARG A 9 47.73 -7.51 55.00
N LEU A 10 46.91 -8.31 54.32
CA LEU A 10 47.02 -9.35 53.25
C LEU A 10 45.56 -9.53 52.66
N ILE A 11 45.13 -10.27 51.62
CA ILE A 11 45.64 -11.35 50.72
C ILE A 11 44.86 -11.24 49.37
N LEU A 12 45.37 -11.77 48.25
CA LEU A 12 44.53 -12.39 47.19
C LEU A 12 45.33 -13.46 46.42
N ALA A 13 44.66 -14.51 45.92
CA ALA A 13 45.29 -15.78 45.56
C ALA A 13 45.61 -15.93 44.06
N THR A 14 46.78 -16.51 43.76
CA THR A 14 47.18 -16.89 42.40
C THR A 14 46.61 -18.25 42.01
N VAL A 15 45.82 -18.31 40.94
CA VAL A 15 45.42 -19.57 40.29
C VAL A 15 45.99 -19.58 38.88
N THR A 16 47.03 -20.39 38.66
CA THR A 16 47.64 -20.58 37.34
C THR A 16 47.13 -21.87 36.73
N LEU A 17 46.23 -21.79 35.74
CA LEU A 17 46.00 -22.87 34.78
C LEU A 17 46.57 -22.45 33.43
N ALA A 18 47.42 -23.30 32.86
CA ALA A 18 47.97 -23.12 31.53
C ALA A 18 47.44 -24.23 30.61
N THR A 19 46.77 -23.86 29.53
CA THR A 19 46.37 -24.78 28.44
C THR A 19 46.43 -24.05 27.09
N THR A 20 47.21 -24.63 26.18
CA THR A 20 47.05 -24.59 24.71
C THR A 20 46.66 -23.25 24.06
N LEU A 21 47.65 -22.59 23.42
CA LEU A 21 47.41 -21.67 22.31
C LEU A 21 46.87 -22.43 21.10
N ASP A 22 45.73 -22.01 20.56
CA ASP A 22 45.14 -22.56 19.34
C ASP A 22 45.24 -21.53 18.19
N PRO A 23 46.12 -21.74 17.19
CA PRO A 23 46.45 -20.75 16.16
C PRO A 23 45.42 -20.73 15.00
N GLY A 24 44.13 -20.62 15.32
CA GLY A 24 43.04 -20.75 14.34
C GLY A 24 41.80 -19.86 14.55
N GLY A 25 41.82 -18.93 15.50
CA GLY A 25 40.64 -18.16 15.92
C GLY A 25 40.60 -16.71 15.43
N SER A 26 40.30 -16.47 14.15
CA SER A 26 39.88 -15.12 13.72
C SER A 26 38.47 -14.85 14.26
N LEU A 27 38.37 -14.10 15.36
CA LEU A 27 37.10 -13.53 15.81
C LEU A 27 36.58 -12.62 14.69
N ALA A 28 35.54 -13.07 14.00
CA ALA A 28 34.92 -12.31 12.93
C ALA A 28 34.57 -10.91 13.43
N ARG A 29 35.06 -9.87 12.73
CA ARG A 29 34.54 -8.52 12.92
C ARG A 29 33.04 -8.59 12.66
N ALA A 30 32.23 -8.25 13.65
CA ALA A 30 30.82 -7.96 13.40
C ALA A 30 30.76 -6.89 12.30
N ASP A 31 29.98 -7.15 11.25
CA ASP A 31 29.91 -6.26 10.09
C ASP A 31 29.55 -4.84 10.56
N GLN A 32 30.41 -3.87 10.20
CA GLN A 32 29.99 -2.48 10.30
C GLN A 32 28.86 -2.27 9.30
N PRO A 33 27.73 -1.67 9.69
CA PRO A 33 26.62 -1.43 8.77
C PRO A 33 27.14 -0.60 7.60
N SER A 34 27.00 -1.12 6.38
CA SER A 34 27.52 -0.45 5.17
C SER A 34 26.94 0.96 5.09
N ALA A 35 27.80 1.97 4.85
CA ALA A 35 27.37 3.37 4.72
C ALA A 35 26.18 3.47 3.75
N PRO A 36 25.10 4.21 4.10
CA PRO A 36 23.82 4.15 3.38
C PRO A 36 24.00 4.44 1.89
N LEU A 37 23.26 3.73 1.04
CA LEU A 37 23.27 3.97 -0.41
C LEU A 37 22.75 5.39 -0.70
N HIS A 38 23.51 6.19 -1.42
CA HIS A 38 23.15 7.57 -1.77
C HIS A 38 22.60 7.66 -3.20
N ILE A 39 21.29 7.82 -3.34
CA ILE A 39 20.59 7.95 -4.63
C ILE A 39 20.19 9.41 -4.88
N VAL A 40 20.55 9.95 -6.06
CA VAL A 40 20.02 11.23 -6.56
C VAL A 40 18.98 10.95 -7.64
N MET A 41 17.79 11.52 -7.50
CA MET A 41 16.69 11.34 -8.45
C MET A 41 16.35 12.66 -9.15
N LEU A 42 16.52 12.72 -10.46
CA LEU A 42 16.22 13.90 -11.28
C LEU A 42 14.76 13.88 -11.72
N SER A 43 13.93 14.71 -11.10
CA SER A 43 12.51 14.90 -11.43
C SER A 43 12.34 16.10 -12.36
N GLY A 44 11.69 15.88 -13.51
CA GLY A 44 11.39 16.95 -14.46
C GLY A 44 10.48 16.50 -15.60
N SER A 45 9.46 15.70 -15.29
CA SER A 45 8.51 15.17 -16.27
C SER A 45 7.06 15.37 -15.81
N ASP A 46 6.53 16.56 -16.07
CA ASP A 46 5.16 16.95 -15.70
C ASP A 46 4.09 16.05 -16.36
N GLU A 47 4.31 15.60 -17.61
CA GLU A 47 3.38 14.70 -18.34
C GLU A 47 3.16 13.35 -17.63
N TYR A 48 4.08 12.93 -16.76
CA TYR A 48 4.01 11.69 -16.01
C TYR A 48 4.20 11.91 -14.50
N GLU A 49 3.95 13.15 -14.04
CA GLU A 49 3.91 13.56 -12.63
C GLU A 49 5.12 13.10 -11.79
N SER A 50 6.34 13.21 -12.33
CA SER A 50 7.58 12.79 -11.64
C SER A 50 7.75 13.45 -10.25
N ALA A 51 7.23 14.67 -10.11
CA ALA A 51 7.19 15.44 -8.87
C ALA A 51 6.30 14.82 -7.76
N ARG A 52 5.36 13.92 -8.11
CA ARG A 52 4.60 13.11 -7.14
C ARG A 52 5.23 11.74 -6.94
N THR A 53 5.62 11.07 -8.02
CA THR A 53 6.05 9.66 -7.98
C THR A 53 7.43 9.47 -7.36
N LEU A 54 8.42 10.30 -7.71
CA LEU A 54 9.78 10.17 -7.17
C LEU A 54 9.88 10.46 -5.67
N PRO A 55 9.25 11.51 -5.09
CA PRO A 55 9.26 11.71 -3.64
C PRO A 55 8.59 10.58 -2.85
N ALA A 56 7.47 10.04 -3.36
CA ALA A 56 6.80 8.89 -2.73
C ALA A 56 7.68 7.63 -2.76
N PHE A 57 8.29 7.33 -3.90
CA PHE A 57 9.19 6.18 -4.04
C PHE A 57 10.50 6.36 -3.25
N ALA A 58 11.04 7.57 -3.18
CA ALA A 58 12.17 7.92 -2.31
C ALA A 58 11.83 7.68 -0.83
N GLN A 59 10.65 8.12 -0.37
CA GLN A 59 10.19 7.87 1.00
C GLN A 59 9.93 6.38 1.28
N GLU A 60 9.51 5.60 0.26
CA GLU A 60 9.43 4.14 0.34
C GLU A 60 10.82 3.51 0.51
N LEU A 61 11.81 3.89 -0.32
CA LEU A 61 13.18 3.36 -0.23
C LEU A 61 13.86 3.70 1.11
N THR A 62 13.72 4.94 1.58
CA THR A 62 14.28 5.36 2.88
C THR A 62 13.68 4.55 4.03
N ARG A 63 12.35 4.33 4.05
CA ARG A 63 11.68 3.59 5.13
C ARG A 63 11.87 2.08 5.06
N ARG A 64 11.85 1.48 3.85
CA ARG A 64 11.99 0.02 3.67
C ARG A 64 13.44 -0.46 3.74
N PHE A 65 14.43 0.36 3.34
CA PHE A 65 15.80 -0.11 3.13
C PHE A 65 16.91 0.79 3.72
N GLY A 66 16.55 1.88 4.42
CA GLY A 66 17.55 2.81 4.99
C GLY A 66 18.37 3.60 3.96
N VAL A 67 17.91 3.65 2.71
CA VAL A 67 18.59 4.31 1.59
C VAL A 67 18.46 5.83 1.71
N SER A 68 19.55 6.55 1.44
CA SER A 68 19.57 8.02 1.41
C SER A 68 19.16 8.52 0.02
N CYS A 69 17.92 9.02 -0.11
CA CYS A 69 17.39 9.53 -1.38
C CYS A 69 17.31 11.07 -1.38
N ARG A 70 17.93 11.74 -2.38
CA ARG A 70 17.75 13.18 -2.65
C ARG A 70 17.06 13.37 -4.00
N VAL A 71 15.80 13.81 -3.99
CA VAL A 71 15.07 14.18 -5.21
C VAL A 71 15.41 15.64 -5.57
N LEU A 72 15.84 15.86 -6.81
CA LEU A 72 16.08 17.18 -7.40
C LEU A 72 14.93 17.49 -8.35
N GLN A 73 14.28 18.65 -8.17
CA GLN A 73 13.12 19.05 -8.96
C GLN A 73 13.49 20.16 -9.95
N ALA A 74 13.20 19.94 -11.24
CA ALA A 74 13.40 20.93 -12.29
C ALA A 74 12.53 22.17 -12.06
N GLN A 75 13.09 23.35 -12.37
CA GLN A 75 12.41 24.64 -12.33
C GLN A 75 12.06 25.06 -13.76
N GLY A 76 10.85 24.70 -14.19
CA GLY A 76 10.49 24.75 -15.61
C GLY A 76 11.38 23.82 -16.43
N VAL A 77 11.69 24.20 -17.68
CA VAL A 77 12.56 23.39 -18.54
C VAL A 77 14.04 23.76 -18.45
N GLU A 78 14.42 24.90 -17.87
CA GLU A 78 15.74 25.51 -18.12
C GLU A 78 16.78 25.31 -17.00
N ARG A 79 16.36 24.92 -15.78
CA ARG A 79 17.27 24.69 -14.64
C ARG A 79 16.89 23.47 -13.82
N LEU A 80 17.90 22.80 -13.27
CA LEU A 80 17.73 21.66 -12.35
C LEU A 80 18.64 21.84 -11.12
N PRO A 81 18.22 22.63 -10.12
CA PRO A 81 19.07 22.98 -8.99
C PRO A 81 19.39 21.77 -8.10
N GLY A 82 20.57 21.78 -7.47
CA GLY A 82 21.03 20.75 -6.54
C GLY A 82 21.92 19.67 -7.16
N LEU A 83 22.37 19.84 -8.41
CA LEU A 83 23.20 18.88 -9.14
C LEU A 83 24.61 18.66 -8.55
N GLU A 84 25.05 19.49 -7.60
CA GLU A 84 26.25 19.19 -6.79
C GLU A 84 26.10 17.90 -5.95
N ALA A 85 24.87 17.40 -5.76
CA ALA A 85 24.62 16.11 -5.16
C ALA A 85 25.19 14.93 -5.97
N LEU A 86 25.35 15.07 -7.29
CA LEU A 86 25.85 14.00 -8.16
C LEU A 86 27.30 13.60 -7.83
N ASP A 87 28.10 14.58 -7.42
CA ASP A 87 29.51 14.43 -7.09
C ASP A 87 29.71 13.32 -6.02
N ALA A 88 28.81 13.28 -5.02
CA ALA A 88 28.87 12.38 -3.87
C ALA A 88 27.92 11.16 -3.92
N CYS A 89 27.09 11.00 -4.96
CA CYS A 89 26.09 9.91 -5.00
C CYS A 89 26.59 8.60 -5.64
N ASP A 90 25.96 7.48 -5.26
CA ASP A 90 26.22 6.13 -5.76
C ASP A 90 25.44 5.81 -7.04
N LEU A 91 24.27 6.45 -7.23
CA LEU A 91 23.34 6.18 -8.33
C LEU A 91 22.56 7.44 -8.71
N MET A 92 22.48 7.71 -10.02
CA MET A 92 21.57 8.71 -10.60
C MET A 92 20.34 8.02 -11.22
N ILE A 93 19.15 8.42 -10.80
CA ILE A 93 17.88 8.07 -11.44
C ILE A 93 17.40 9.26 -12.26
N VAL A 94 17.06 9.06 -13.54
CA VAL A 94 16.64 10.13 -14.47
C VAL A 94 15.18 9.95 -14.87
N PHE A 95 14.32 10.87 -14.44
CA PHE A 95 12.92 10.98 -14.85
C PHE A 95 12.58 12.43 -15.22
N THR A 96 13.39 12.98 -16.12
CA THR A 96 13.24 14.30 -16.73
C THR A 96 12.58 14.18 -18.10
N ARG A 97 12.15 15.31 -18.71
CA ARG A 97 11.52 15.33 -20.04
C ARG A 97 11.84 16.62 -20.79
N ARG A 98 12.67 16.53 -21.84
CA ARG A 98 13.02 17.64 -22.76
C ARG A 98 13.50 18.92 -22.06
N LEU A 99 14.22 18.79 -20.94
CA LEU A 99 14.85 19.93 -20.27
C LEU A 99 15.88 20.59 -21.19
N ARG A 100 15.93 21.91 -21.18
CA ARG A 100 16.84 22.77 -21.95
C ARG A 100 18.01 23.29 -21.09
N ILE A 101 18.41 22.54 -20.07
CA ILE A 101 19.57 22.86 -19.23
C ILE A 101 20.84 23.01 -20.08
N GLN A 102 21.70 23.96 -19.70
CA GLN A 102 22.94 24.32 -20.39
C GLN A 102 24.02 24.70 -19.37
N GLY A 103 25.26 24.90 -19.84
CA GLY A 103 26.39 25.26 -18.98
C GLY A 103 26.62 24.23 -17.88
N ASP A 104 26.89 24.71 -16.67
CA ASP A 104 27.30 23.89 -15.52
C ASP A 104 26.28 22.80 -15.14
N ASP A 105 24.96 23.07 -15.24
CA ASP A 105 23.90 22.07 -15.00
C ASP A 105 24.06 20.87 -15.94
N LEU A 106 24.24 21.12 -17.24
CA LEU A 106 24.42 20.05 -18.24
C LEU A 106 25.79 19.39 -18.10
N ALA A 107 26.85 20.17 -17.87
CA ALA A 107 28.21 19.67 -17.71
C ALA A 107 28.36 18.74 -16.50
N ARG A 108 27.62 18.97 -15.39
CA ARG A 108 27.59 18.07 -14.24
C ARG A 108 26.96 16.72 -14.55
N ILE A 109 25.85 16.69 -15.30
CA ILE A 109 25.21 15.43 -15.71
C ILE A 109 26.11 14.69 -16.71
N GLN A 110 26.72 15.39 -17.67
CA GLN A 110 27.70 14.81 -18.60
C GLN A 110 28.92 14.24 -17.86
N GLY A 111 29.44 14.96 -16.87
CA GLY A 111 30.54 14.49 -16.01
C GLY A 111 30.17 13.25 -15.18
N TYR A 112 28.96 13.18 -14.64
CA TYR A 112 28.46 11.98 -13.98
C TYR A 112 28.40 10.79 -14.95
N CYS A 113 27.85 10.99 -16.15
CA CYS A 113 27.76 9.93 -17.17
C CYS A 113 29.16 9.48 -17.64
N ALA A 114 30.11 10.40 -17.76
CA ALA A 114 31.51 10.10 -18.09
C ALA A 114 32.29 9.39 -16.96
N SER A 115 31.85 9.52 -15.71
CA SER A 115 32.44 8.78 -14.57
C SER A 115 32.14 7.27 -14.60
N GLY A 116 31.18 6.83 -15.43
CA GLY A 116 30.75 5.44 -15.50
C GLY A 116 29.99 4.94 -14.26
N LYS A 117 29.60 5.82 -13.33
CA LYS A 117 28.72 5.48 -12.20
C LYS A 117 27.34 4.97 -12.68
N PRO A 118 26.63 4.15 -11.88
CA PRO A 118 25.33 3.60 -12.22
C PRO A 118 24.26 4.64 -12.62
N ILE A 119 23.43 4.29 -13.62
CA ILE A 119 22.32 5.12 -14.11
C ILE A 119 21.05 4.28 -14.25
N ILE A 120 19.90 4.80 -13.80
CA ILE A 120 18.58 4.25 -14.12
C ILE A 120 17.74 5.34 -14.81
N SER A 121 17.34 5.11 -16.06
CA SER A 121 16.38 5.95 -16.78
C SER A 121 14.95 5.41 -16.62
N ILE A 122 14.00 6.29 -16.30
CA ILE A 122 12.57 5.97 -16.16
C ILE A 122 11.78 6.79 -17.17
N ARG A 123 10.91 6.12 -17.92
CA ARG A 123 9.92 6.69 -18.86
C ARG A 123 10.58 7.71 -19.82
N THR A 124 10.35 9.00 -19.59
CA THR A 124 10.82 10.11 -20.43
C THR A 124 12.31 10.41 -20.30
N GLY A 125 13.03 9.80 -19.34
CA GLY A 125 14.47 9.99 -19.19
C GLY A 125 15.26 9.68 -20.47
N SER A 126 14.76 8.77 -21.30
CA SER A 126 15.19 8.53 -22.69
C SER A 126 15.32 9.81 -23.52
N HIS A 127 14.40 10.75 -23.38
CA HIS A 127 14.42 12.06 -24.00
C HIS A 127 14.41 13.18 -22.95
N GLY A 128 15.18 12.98 -21.87
CA GLY A 128 15.22 13.86 -20.71
C GLY A 128 15.81 15.25 -20.98
N PHE A 129 16.74 15.35 -21.93
CA PHE A 129 17.51 16.57 -22.22
C PHE A 129 17.39 16.98 -23.69
N GLN A 130 16.71 18.09 -23.96
CA GLN A 130 16.50 18.64 -25.30
C GLN A 130 17.77 19.27 -25.90
N THR A 131 18.73 19.61 -25.05
CA THR A 131 20.06 20.17 -25.36
C THR A 131 21.15 19.11 -25.53
N TRP A 132 20.84 17.83 -25.27
CA TRP A 132 21.77 16.70 -25.40
C TRP A 132 21.01 15.43 -25.76
N LEU A 133 20.58 15.34 -27.02
CA LEU A 133 19.73 14.26 -27.54
C LEU A 133 20.46 12.92 -27.62
N GLU A 134 21.79 12.96 -27.66
CA GLU A 134 22.67 11.80 -27.73
C GLU A 134 22.66 10.97 -26.44
N PHE A 135 22.13 11.50 -25.33
CA PHE A 135 22.04 10.82 -24.03
C PHE A 135 21.41 9.42 -24.13
N ASP A 136 20.30 9.27 -24.86
CA ASP A 136 19.62 7.98 -25.06
C ASP A 136 20.54 6.96 -25.74
N ARG A 137 21.12 7.36 -26.88
CA ARG A 137 21.90 6.47 -27.74
C ARG A 137 23.29 6.16 -27.18
N ILE A 138 23.93 7.09 -26.48
CA ILE A 138 25.30 6.95 -25.96
C ILE A 138 25.33 6.32 -24.58
N HIS A 139 24.40 6.69 -23.67
CA HIS A 139 24.44 6.22 -22.28
C HIS A 139 23.37 5.15 -22.00
N LEU A 140 22.14 5.33 -22.45
CA LEU A 140 21.08 4.32 -22.24
C LEU A 140 21.11 3.18 -23.28
N GLY A 141 21.77 3.39 -24.42
CA GLY A 141 21.75 2.50 -25.58
C GLY A 141 20.35 2.30 -26.17
N GLY A 142 19.47 3.28 -25.97
CA GLY A 142 18.13 3.34 -26.54
C GLY A 142 18.08 4.08 -27.89
N ASN A 143 16.92 4.03 -28.55
CA ASN A 143 16.65 4.72 -29.79
C ASN A 143 15.21 5.27 -29.80
N TYR A 144 14.90 6.18 -28.86
CA TYR A 144 13.60 6.80 -28.73
C TYR A 144 13.23 7.63 -29.98
N ARG A 145 12.31 7.09 -30.79
CA ARG A 145 11.84 7.70 -32.04
C ARG A 145 10.40 8.21 -31.98
N GLY A 146 9.73 8.00 -30.84
CA GLY A 146 8.32 8.37 -30.65
C GLY A 146 7.59 7.34 -29.81
N HIS A 147 6.27 7.28 -29.96
CA HIS A 147 5.43 6.32 -29.24
C HIS A 147 4.17 5.96 -30.04
N TYR A 148 3.64 4.77 -29.78
CA TYR A 148 2.34 4.31 -30.26
C TYR A 148 1.18 5.12 -29.63
N ASN A 149 -0.08 4.80 -29.94
CA ASN A 149 -1.21 5.60 -29.44
C ASN A 149 -1.32 5.50 -27.91
N LYS A 150 -1.80 6.58 -27.29
CA LYS A 150 -2.08 6.63 -25.85
C LYS A 150 -3.30 5.78 -25.50
N ASN A 151 -3.38 5.34 -24.24
CA ASN A 151 -4.50 4.62 -23.62
C ASN A 151 -4.75 3.19 -24.14
N VAL A 152 -3.98 2.71 -25.12
CA VAL A 152 -3.93 1.30 -25.52
C VAL A 152 -3.25 0.49 -24.40
N LEU A 153 -3.88 -0.61 -23.99
CA LEU A 153 -3.38 -1.44 -22.90
C LEU A 153 -2.18 -2.29 -23.38
N MET A 154 -1.02 -2.05 -22.77
CA MET A 154 0.21 -2.83 -22.95
C MET A 154 0.22 -4.02 -21.98
N THR A 155 0.70 -5.17 -22.44
CA THR A 155 1.10 -6.31 -21.60
C THR A 155 2.60 -6.59 -21.76
N ALA A 156 3.27 -6.98 -20.68
CA ALA A 156 4.69 -7.28 -20.70
C ALA A 156 4.98 -8.79 -20.70
N HIS A 157 6.12 -9.18 -21.25
CA HIS A 157 6.69 -10.53 -21.11
C HIS A 157 8.22 -10.51 -21.08
N VAL A 158 8.79 -11.57 -20.50
CA VAL A 158 10.24 -11.76 -20.33
C VAL A 158 10.88 -12.18 -21.66
N VAL A 159 12.06 -11.64 -21.98
CA VAL A 159 12.91 -12.17 -23.05
C VAL A 159 13.52 -13.50 -22.58
N PRO A 160 13.28 -14.64 -23.27
CA PRO A 160 13.58 -15.97 -22.73
C PRO A 160 15.02 -16.17 -22.23
N ASP A 161 15.99 -15.65 -22.98
CA ASP A 161 17.43 -15.82 -22.72
C ASP A 161 17.90 -15.07 -21.46
N HIS A 162 17.12 -14.08 -20.99
CA HIS A 162 17.43 -13.25 -19.83
C HIS A 162 16.53 -13.52 -18.62
N ARG A 163 15.69 -14.57 -18.65
CA ARG A 163 14.72 -14.90 -17.58
C ARG A 163 15.34 -15.03 -16.17
N ASP A 164 16.59 -15.48 -16.12
CA ASP A 164 17.34 -15.76 -14.89
C ASP A 164 18.13 -14.52 -14.40
N HIS A 165 17.97 -13.36 -15.06
CA HIS A 165 18.64 -12.11 -14.70
C HIS A 165 18.16 -11.57 -13.33
N PRO A 166 19.06 -11.05 -12.46
CA PRO A 166 18.70 -10.69 -11.07
C PRO A 166 17.53 -9.71 -10.92
N ILE A 167 17.32 -8.81 -11.88
CA ILE A 167 16.20 -7.85 -11.89
C ILE A 167 14.83 -8.54 -11.96
N LEU A 168 14.76 -9.72 -12.59
CA LEU A 168 13.50 -10.43 -12.85
C LEU A 168 13.15 -11.47 -11.77
N LYS A 169 14.01 -11.67 -10.78
CA LYS A 169 13.93 -12.79 -9.83
C LYS A 169 12.63 -12.75 -9.01
N GLY A 170 11.70 -13.66 -9.35
CA GLY A 170 10.40 -13.76 -8.67
C GLY A 170 9.37 -12.70 -9.09
N LEU A 171 9.63 -11.90 -10.12
CA LEU A 171 8.64 -10.99 -10.68
C LEU A 171 7.64 -11.74 -11.56
N GLU A 172 6.35 -11.56 -11.31
CA GLU A 172 5.30 -11.90 -12.29
C GLU A 172 5.25 -10.78 -13.34
N VAL A 173 6.18 -10.81 -14.30
CA VAL A 173 6.32 -9.77 -15.32
C VAL A 173 5.03 -9.54 -16.12
N ALA A 174 4.17 -10.54 -16.28
CA ALA A 174 2.84 -10.40 -16.90
C ALA A 174 1.90 -9.42 -16.17
N ALA A 175 2.14 -9.15 -14.87
CA ALA A 175 1.42 -8.15 -14.09
C ALA A 175 1.88 -6.71 -14.38
N LEU A 176 2.99 -6.50 -15.12
CA LEU A 176 3.36 -5.18 -15.65
C LEU A 176 2.45 -4.85 -16.84
N ARG A 177 1.31 -4.24 -16.54
CA ARG A 177 0.31 -3.76 -17.49
C ARG A 177 0.20 -2.24 -17.38
N SER A 178 0.24 -1.55 -18.51
CA SER A 178 0.23 -0.07 -18.56
C SER A 178 -0.72 0.44 -19.62
N ARG A 179 -1.36 1.60 -19.39
CA ARG A 179 -2.09 2.36 -20.41
C ARG A 179 -1.29 3.54 -20.98
N SER A 180 -0.06 3.71 -20.48
CA SER A 180 0.98 4.57 -21.06
C SER A 180 1.21 4.21 -22.52
N SER A 181 1.50 5.19 -23.39
CA SER A 181 1.90 4.88 -24.76
C SER A 181 3.21 4.07 -24.78
N LEU A 182 3.20 2.94 -25.49
CA LEU A 182 4.40 2.13 -25.75
C LEU A 182 5.40 2.97 -26.55
N TYR A 183 6.64 3.06 -26.09
CA TYR A 183 7.69 3.85 -26.72
C TYR A 183 8.38 3.07 -27.83
N GLN A 184 8.62 3.73 -28.96
CA GLN A 184 9.44 3.19 -30.04
C GLN A 184 10.90 3.40 -29.65
N SER A 185 11.51 2.36 -29.08
CA SER A 185 12.80 2.40 -28.40
C SER A 185 13.85 1.49 -29.02
N GLY A 186 13.44 0.49 -29.80
CA GLY A 186 14.36 -0.30 -30.64
C GLY A 186 14.75 0.41 -31.95
N PRO A 187 15.73 -0.11 -32.70
CA PRO A 187 16.72 -1.09 -32.25
C PRO A 187 17.60 -0.48 -31.15
N LEU A 188 17.96 -1.29 -30.16
CA LEU A 188 18.90 -0.93 -29.10
C LEU A 188 20.35 -0.96 -29.62
N ALA A 189 21.28 -0.42 -28.85
CA ALA A 189 22.71 -0.61 -29.08
C ALA A 189 23.13 -2.09 -28.92
N GLU A 190 24.22 -2.48 -29.58
CA GLU A 190 24.70 -3.88 -29.63
C GLU A 190 25.13 -4.44 -28.27
N ASP A 191 25.44 -3.57 -27.29
CA ASP A 191 25.80 -3.92 -25.92
C ASP A 191 24.61 -3.87 -24.93
N CYS A 192 23.39 -3.61 -25.41
CA CYS A 192 22.17 -3.67 -24.61
C CYS A 192 21.56 -5.07 -24.57
N GLN A 193 21.17 -5.52 -23.38
CA GLN A 193 20.37 -6.72 -23.18
C GLN A 193 18.92 -6.33 -22.87
N ALA A 194 17.98 -6.70 -23.74
CA ALA A 194 16.55 -6.52 -23.49
C ALA A 194 16.06 -7.59 -22.50
N LEU A 195 15.51 -7.17 -21.35
CA LEU A 195 15.03 -8.08 -20.30
C LEU A 195 13.52 -8.32 -20.42
N VAL A 196 12.77 -7.29 -20.78
CA VAL A 196 11.30 -7.31 -20.85
C VAL A 196 10.82 -6.57 -22.11
N MET A 197 9.92 -7.21 -22.85
CA MET A 197 9.25 -6.66 -24.03
C MET A 197 7.80 -6.29 -23.68
N GLY A 198 7.37 -5.11 -24.14
CA GLY A 198 5.99 -4.63 -24.03
C GLY A 198 5.24 -4.78 -25.35
N ARG A 199 4.11 -5.49 -25.31
CA ARG A 199 3.23 -5.74 -26.46
C ARG A 199 1.96 -4.90 -26.39
N THR A 200 1.55 -4.36 -27.52
CA THR A 200 0.22 -3.78 -27.75
C THR A 200 -0.39 -4.36 -29.04
N ALA A 201 -1.64 -4.02 -29.34
CA ALA A 201 -2.23 -4.31 -30.65
C ALA A 201 -1.58 -3.54 -31.83
N GLN A 202 -0.63 -2.63 -31.56
CA GLN A 202 0.03 -1.80 -32.59
C GLN A 202 1.50 -2.17 -32.84
N GLY A 203 2.12 -2.95 -31.97
CA GLY A 203 3.55 -3.21 -32.01
C GLY A 203 4.11 -3.75 -30.71
N GLU A 204 5.41 -4.06 -30.75
CA GLU A 204 6.17 -4.69 -29.68
C GLU A 204 7.56 -4.05 -29.59
N GLU A 205 7.95 -3.62 -28.40
CA GLU A 205 9.16 -2.82 -28.16
C GLU A 205 9.81 -3.24 -26.81
N PRO A 206 11.13 -3.04 -26.62
CA PRO A 206 11.77 -3.24 -25.34
C PRO A 206 11.27 -2.21 -24.31
N ILE A 207 10.87 -2.68 -23.14
CA ILE A 207 10.40 -1.82 -22.03
C ILE A 207 11.28 -1.87 -20.78
N VAL A 208 12.16 -2.87 -20.68
CA VAL A 208 13.28 -2.91 -19.74
C VAL A 208 14.50 -3.44 -20.47
N TRP A 209 15.58 -2.68 -20.51
CA TRP A 209 16.88 -3.14 -21.01
C TRP A 209 18.03 -2.62 -20.15
N VAL A 210 19.18 -3.29 -20.25
CA VAL A 210 20.36 -3.04 -19.41
C VAL A 210 21.67 -3.07 -20.21
N ARG A 211 22.70 -2.40 -19.68
CA ARG A 211 24.10 -2.48 -20.13
C ARG A 211 24.96 -2.82 -18.90
N ASP A 212 25.59 -4.00 -18.92
CA ASP A 212 26.46 -4.46 -17.82
C ASP A 212 27.92 -4.18 -18.17
N HIS A 213 28.37 -2.95 -17.90
CA HIS A 213 29.75 -2.51 -18.11
C HIS A 213 30.36 -1.96 -16.83
N ALA A 214 31.66 -2.19 -16.61
CA ALA A 214 32.42 -1.58 -15.52
C ALA A 214 32.79 -0.12 -15.86
N PRO A 215 32.86 0.82 -14.90
CA PRO A 215 32.78 0.60 -13.44
C PRO A 215 31.36 0.58 -12.85
N GLY A 216 30.31 0.87 -13.62
CA GLY A 216 28.94 0.97 -13.12
C GLY A 216 27.89 0.78 -14.21
N ARG A 217 26.75 0.22 -13.81
CA ARG A 217 25.75 -0.36 -14.70
C ARG A 217 24.64 0.61 -15.11
N VAL A 218 24.12 0.44 -16.33
CA VAL A 218 22.98 1.23 -16.81
C VAL A 218 21.75 0.35 -16.98
N ALA A 219 20.60 0.86 -16.56
CA ALA A 219 19.28 0.32 -16.90
C ALA A 219 18.38 1.42 -17.46
N ALA A 220 17.52 1.05 -18.41
CA ALA A 220 16.50 1.94 -18.94
C ALA A 220 15.15 1.22 -18.98
N ILE A 221 14.13 1.90 -18.45
CA ILE A 221 12.78 1.37 -18.26
C ILE A 221 11.81 2.34 -18.93
N SER A 222 11.20 1.94 -20.05
CA SER A 222 10.36 2.85 -20.85
C SER A 222 8.92 2.98 -20.37
N ILE A 223 8.52 2.23 -19.34
CA ILE A 223 7.30 2.45 -18.53
C ILE A 223 7.64 3.28 -17.26
N GLY A 224 6.64 3.76 -16.52
CA GLY A 224 6.85 4.63 -15.36
C GLY A 224 5.91 5.84 -15.26
N SER A 225 4.69 5.75 -15.80
CA SER A 225 3.59 6.64 -15.43
C SER A 225 3.22 6.49 -13.95
N PRO A 226 2.42 7.40 -13.38
CA PRO A 226 1.93 7.24 -12.02
C PRO A 226 1.11 5.95 -11.80
N GLU A 227 0.46 5.44 -12.85
CA GLU A 227 -0.26 4.16 -12.79
C GLU A 227 0.70 2.97 -12.66
N ASP A 228 1.86 3.06 -13.31
CA ASP A 228 2.93 2.06 -13.16
C ASP A 228 3.52 2.14 -11.75
N PHE A 229 3.73 3.35 -11.19
CA PHE A 229 4.21 3.51 -9.81
C PHE A 229 3.24 2.96 -8.74
N GLU A 230 1.93 2.90 -8.99
CA GLU A 230 0.97 2.24 -8.10
C GLU A 230 1.09 0.70 -8.12
N ASN A 231 1.57 0.11 -9.22
CA ASN A 231 1.75 -1.33 -9.39
C ASN A 231 2.95 -1.86 -8.58
N GLY A 232 2.69 -2.76 -7.62
CA GLY A 232 3.74 -3.33 -6.76
C GLY A 232 4.84 -4.09 -7.52
N THR A 233 4.50 -4.70 -8.67
CA THR A 233 5.48 -5.40 -9.53
C THR A 233 6.46 -4.43 -10.16
N PHE A 234 6.02 -3.22 -10.53
CA PHE A 234 6.88 -2.18 -11.09
C PHE A 234 7.77 -1.54 -10.02
N ARG A 235 7.26 -1.29 -8.81
CA ARG A 235 8.12 -0.84 -7.69
C ARG A 235 9.16 -1.89 -7.31
N GLN A 236 8.80 -3.17 -7.30
CA GLN A 236 9.74 -4.28 -7.06
C GLN A 236 10.76 -4.46 -8.21
N LEU A 237 10.37 -4.17 -9.46
CA LEU A 237 11.29 -4.06 -10.60
C LEU A 237 12.31 -2.93 -10.36
N LEU A 238 11.87 -1.73 -9.97
CA LEU A 238 12.76 -0.61 -9.67
C LEU A 238 13.72 -0.91 -8.51
N ILE A 239 13.22 -1.48 -7.40
CA ILE A 239 14.03 -1.88 -6.23
C ILE A 239 15.14 -2.87 -6.64
N GLN A 240 14.81 -3.90 -7.43
CA GLN A 240 15.80 -4.87 -7.91
C GLN A 240 16.74 -4.29 -8.97
N THR A 241 16.28 -3.32 -9.76
CA THR A 241 17.13 -2.57 -10.71
C THR A 241 18.15 -1.73 -9.97
N ILE A 242 17.77 -1.06 -8.87
CA ILE A 242 18.70 -0.33 -7.99
C ILE A 242 19.74 -1.28 -7.39
N ALA A 243 19.30 -2.41 -6.84
CA ALA A 243 20.20 -3.39 -6.23
C ALA A 243 21.18 -4.02 -7.25
N TRP A 244 20.71 -4.32 -8.47
CA TRP A 244 21.55 -4.82 -9.56
C TRP A 244 22.54 -3.75 -10.05
N ALA A 245 22.06 -2.52 -10.29
CA ALA A 245 22.85 -1.46 -10.89
C ALA A 245 23.99 -0.99 -9.98
N THR A 246 23.73 -0.95 -8.67
CA THR A 246 24.72 -0.57 -7.63
C THR A 246 25.54 -1.74 -7.11
N GLY A 247 25.15 -2.98 -7.41
CA GLY A 247 25.72 -4.19 -6.82
C GLY A 247 25.42 -4.38 -5.32
N ARG A 248 24.57 -3.53 -4.72
CA ARG A 248 24.27 -3.51 -3.28
C ARG A 248 22.86 -4.06 -3.02
N PRO A 249 22.70 -5.21 -2.34
CA PRO A 249 21.38 -5.73 -1.98
C PRO A 249 20.57 -4.74 -1.13
N LEU A 250 19.31 -4.53 -1.49
CA LEU A 250 18.34 -3.82 -0.68
C LEU A 250 17.55 -4.85 0.15
N VAL A 251 17.76 -4.82 1.47
CA VAL A 251 17.18 -5.79 2.43
C VAL A 251 16.34 -5.02 3.44
N GLU A 252 15.11 -5.49 3.70
CA GLU A 252 14.25 -4.86 4.70
C GLU A 252 14.73 -5.16 6.14
N PRO A 253 14.72 -4.17 7.05
CA PRO A 253 14.85 -4.44 8.48
C PRO A 253 13.79 -5.45 8.93
N GLN A 254 14.19 -6.48 9.69
CA GLN A 254 13.25 -7.47 10.20
C GLN A 254 12.37 -6.88 11.30
N GLY A 255 11.12 -6.58 10.97
CA GLY A 255 10.09 -6.12 11.90
C GLY A 255 8.76 -5.89 11.18
N ASP A 256 7.65 -5.93 11.93
CA ASP A 256 6.35 -5.49 11.42
C ASP A 256 6.32 -3.98 11.23
N PRO A 257 5.54 -3.45 10.27
CA PRO A 257 5.31 -2.01 10.18
C PRO A 257 4.70 -1.52 11.51
N PRO A 258 5.23 -0.41 12.08
CA PRO A 258 4.71 0.13 13.33
C PRO A 258 3.21 0.45 13.19
N PRO A 259 2.44 0.38 14.29
CA PRO A 259 1.04 0.80 14.25
C PRO A 259 0.91 2.26 13.78
N PRO A 260 -0.24 2.65 13.18
CA PRO A 260 -0.49 4.03 12.76
C PRO A 260 -0.14 5.02 13.88
N SER A 261 0.56 6.10 13.51
CA SER A 261 1.28 7.00 14.43
C SER A 261 0.46 7.38 15.67
N THR A 262 0.75 6.73 16.81
CA THR A 262 -0.01 6.89 18.04
C THR A 262 0.38 8.18 18.78
N SER A 263 -0.01 9.32 18.24
CA SER A 263 0.19 10.64 18.85
C SER A 263 -0.58 10.79 20.18
N ASN A 264 -1.74 10.14 20.31
CA ASN A 264 -2.50 10.06 21.56
C ASN A 264 -3.11 8.66 21.75
N THR A 265 -2.61 7.90 22.74
CA THR A 265 -3.13 6.55 23.04
C THR A 265 -4.43 6.54 23.86
N ASN A 266 -5.00 7.69 24.20
CA ASN A 266 -6.25 7.77 24.97
C ASN A 266 -7.52 8.02 24.13
N GLN A 267 -7.39 8.35 22.84
CA GLN A 267 -8.53 8.70 21.99
C GLN A 267 -9.60 7.59 21.94
N ARG A 268 -10.86 8.01 22.08
CA ARG A 268 -12.03 7.15 21.89
C ARG A 268 -12.75 7.53 20.61
N LEU A 269 -13.26 6.53 19.91
CA LEU A 269 -14.24 6.71 18.86
C LEU A 269 -15.63 6.52 19.48
N THR A 270 -16.53 7.47 19.26
CA THR A 270 -17.92 7.41 19.74
C THR A 270 -18.90 7.52 18.57
N TRP A 271 -20.05 6.87 18.68
CA TRP A 271 -21.12 6.93 17.67
C TRP A 271 -22.48 6.52 18.26
N THR A 272 -23.56 6.76 17.52
CA THR A 272 -24.88 6.20 17.82
C THR A 272 -25.22 5.13 16.80
N GLN A 273 -25.44 3.91 17.28
CA GLN A 273 -25.85 2.77 16.44
C GLN A 273 -27.33 2.43 16.63
N ARG A 274 -27.95 1.97 15.56
CA ARG A 274 -29.36 1.60 15.42
C ARG A 274 -29.46 0.09 15.20
N ARG A 275 -30.37 -0.57 15.90
CA ARG A 275 -30.73 -1.97 15.68
C ARG A 275 -32.25 -2.09 15.56
N ARG A 276 -32.72 -3.10 14.84
CA ARG A 276 -34.15 -3.45 14.79
C ARG A 276 -34.39 -4.74 15.54
N LEU A 277 -35.42 -4.75 16.37
CA LEU A 277 -35.91 -5.91 17.09
C LEU A 277 -37.33 -6.22 16.60
N ILE A 278 -37.66 -7.50 16.43
CA ILE A 278 -39.03 -7.93 16.17
C ILE A 278 -39.61 -8.37 17.51
N ASP A 279 -40.60 -7.63 18.02
CA ASP A 279 -41.35 -7.99 19.22
C ASP A 279 -42.84 -8.12 18.88
N HIS A 280 -43.43 -9.27 19.22
CA HIS A 280 -44.81 -9.65 18.86
C HIS A 280 -45.22 -9.37 17.39
N GLY A 281 -44.27 -9.37 16.45
CA GLY A 281 -44.48 -9.08 15.03
C GLY A 281 -44.39 -7.59 14.63
N GLN A 282 -44.17 -6.69 15.59
CA GLN A 282 -43.87 -5.28 15.34
C GLN A 282 -42.35 -5.04 15.33
N VAL A 283 -41.89 -4.08 14.54
CA VAL A 283 -40.46 -3.71 14.45
C VAL A 283 -40.17 -2.54 15.39
N GLN A 284 -39.48 -2.81 16.48
CA GLN A 284 -38.94 -1.76 17.36
C GLN A 284 -37.55 -1.33 16.88
N VAL A 285 -37.36 -0.03 16.71
CA VAL A 285 -36.03 0.57 16.51
C VAL A 285 -35.42 0.87 17.88
N VAL A 286 -34.20 0.37 18.12
CA VAL A 286 -33.44 0.61 19.35
C VAL A 286 -32.13 1.29 18.98
N GLU A 287 -31.87 2.46 19.55
CA GLU A 287 -30.60 3.17 19.40
C GLU A 287 -29.75 3.05 20.67
N THR A 288 -28.43 2.93 20.49
CA THR A 288 -27.45 2.86 21.58
C THR A 288 -26.26 3.75 21.25
N HIS A 289 -25.82 4.54 22.23
CA HIS A 289 -24.54 5.25 22.13
C HIS A 289 -23.40 4.30 22.51
N VAL A 290 -22.33 4.31 21.72
CA VAL A 290 -21.16 3.46 21.89
C VAL A 290 -19.90 4.32 21.94
N ALA A 291 -18.96 3.96 22.80
CA ALA A 291 -17.66 4.61 22.93
C ALA A 291 -16.56 3.56 23.15
N ILE A 292 -15.63 3.40 22.22
CA ILE A 292 -14.55 2.37 22.25
C ILE A 292 -13.19 3.07 22.00
N PRO A 293 -12.08 2.67 22.66
CA PRO A 293 -10.75 3.21 22.35
C PRO A 293 -10.44 3.00 20.86
N ALA A 294 -10.07 4.05 20.13
CA ALA A 294 -10.05 4.01 18.66
C ALA A 294 -9.13 2.90 18.09
N ARG A 295 -8.00 2.61 18.76
CA ARG A 295 -7.10 1.48 18.43
C ARG A 295 -7.73 0.08 18.48
N ARG A 296 -8.89 -0.08 19.12
CA ARG A 296 -9.67 -1.33 19.20
C ARG A 296 -10.83 -1.37 18.19
N VAL A 297 -10.92 -0.38 17.32
CA VAL A 297 -11.86 -0.34 16.21
C VAL A 297 -11.11 -0.61 14.91
N ALA A 298 -11.73 -1.37 14.00
CA ALA A 298 -11.32 -1.46 12.61
C ALA A 298 -12.41 -0.89 11.69
N PHE A 299 -12.00 -0.22 10.61
CA PHE A 299 -12.89 0.25 9.56
C PHE A 299 -12.62 -0.57 8.28
N LEU A 300 -13.53 -1.47 7.96
CA LEU A 300 -13.43 -2.42 6.85
C LEU A 300 -14.14 -1.88 5.62
N ILE A 301 -13.37 -1.73 4.54
CA ILE A 301 -13.80 -1.18 3.25
C ILE A 301 -13.98 -2.34 2.27
N CYS A 302 -15.21 -2.83 2.14
CA CYS A 302 -15.58 -3.93 1.26
C CYS A 302 -15.75 -3.46 -0.19
N ASP A 303 -14.99 -4.07 -1.12
CA ASP A 303 -15.23 -4.06 -2.57
C ASP A 303 -15.45 -2.67 -3.22
N MET A 304 -14.95 -1.59 -2.62
CA MET A 304 -14.95 -0.22 -3.18
C MET A 304 -13.99 -0.11 -4.38
N TRP A 305 -14.37 -0.68 -5.53
CA TRP A 305 -13.52 -0.85 -6.71
C TRP A 305 -13.34 0.43 -7.56
N ASP A 306 -12.32 0.43 -8.42
CA ASP A 306 -12.03 1.55 -9.34
C ASP A 306 -12.91 1.64 -10.59
N ASP A 307 -13.67 0.59 -10.93
CA ASP A 307 -14.71 0.61 -11.97
C ASP A 307 -15.74 -0.51 -11.72
N HIS A 308 -16.89 -0.49 -12.40
CA HIS A 308 -17.89 -1.57 -12.35
C HIS A 308 -18.62 -1.73 -13.69
N TRP A 309 -18.94 -2.97 -14.09
CA TRP A 309 -19.56 -3.24 -15.41
C TRP A 309 -20.92 -2.55 -15.57
N CYS A 310 -21.70 -2.47 -14.50
CA CYS A 310 -22.94 -1.69 -14.47
C CYS A 310 -22.61 -0.19 -14.29
N PRO A 311 -22.87 0.70 -15.28
CA PRO A 311 -22.36 2.07 -15.26
C PRO A 311 -22.92 2.96 -14.15
N SER A 312 -24.09 2.64 -13.61
CA SER A 312 -24.69 3.34 -12.47
C SER A 312 -23.99 3.00 -11.16
N ALA A 313 -23.79 1.71 -10.87
CA ALA A 313 -23.02 1.23 -9.73
C ALA A 313 -21.58 1.77 -9.75
N ALA A 314 -20.94 1.87 -10.93
CA ALA A 314 -19.63 2.52 -11.07
C ALA A 314 -19.66 3.99 -10.59
N ARG A 315 -20.66 4.77 -10.99
CA ARG A 315 -20.85 6.16 -10.54
C ARG A 315 -21.14 6.26 -9.04
N ARG A 316 -22.01 5.39 -8.51
CA ARG A 316 -22.35 5.37 -7.07
C ARG A 316 -21.14 4.97 -6.22
N CYS A 317 -20.37 3.96 -6.64
CA CYS A 317 -19.11 3.58 -6.01
C CYS A 317 -18.12 4.75 -5.95
N ASP A 318 -17.93 5.49 -7.05
CA ASP A 318 -17.00 6.63 -7.06
C ASP A 318 -17.45 7.81 -6.18
N GLN A 319 -18.75 8.12 -6.18
CA GLN A 319 -19.36 9.12 -5.29
C GLN A 319 -19.25 8.71 -3.81
N LEU A 320 -19.45 7.42 -3.52
CA LEU A 320 -19.35 6.86 -2.18
C LEU A 320 -17.89 6.84 -1.70
N ALA A 321 -16.94 6.49 -2.57
CA ALA A 321 -15.50 6.60 -2.30
C ALA A 321 -15.06 8.04 -2.03
N GLN A 322 -15.63 9.02 -2.77
CA GLN A 322 -15.40 10.44 -2.52
C GLN A 322 -15.90 10.88 -1.13
N ARG A 323 -17.06 10.37 -0.67
CA ARG A 323 -17.58 10.61 0.68
C ARG A 323 -16.75 9.92 1.77
N MET A 324 -16.26 8.71 1.51
CA MET A 324 -15.45 7.93 2.46
C MET A 324 -14.06 8.53 2.70
N ALA A 325 -13.40 9.10 1.68
CA ALA A 325 -11.97 9.46 1.73
C ALA A 325 -11.58 10.29 2.98
N SER A 326 -12.28 11.39 3.25
CA SER A 326 -12.01 12.27 4.39
C SER A 326 -12.49 11.73 5.75
N LEU A 327 -13.28 10.64 5.77
CA LEU A 327 -13.53 9.86 6.97
C LEU A 327 -12.38 8.88 7.22
N VAL A 328 -11.96 8.13 6.20
CA VAL A 328 -10.86 7.15 6.31
C VAL A 328 -9.58 7.80 6.82
N ASP A 329 -9.19 8.96 6.28
CA ASP A 329 -8.01 9.69 6.75
C ASP A 329 -8.14 10.15 8.21
N ARG A 330 -9.33 10.61 8.66
CA ARG A 330 -9.60 10.98 10.07
C ARG A 330 -9.57 9.77 11.00
N LEU A 331 -10.16 8.65 10.60
CA LEU A 331 -10.17 7.42 11.39
C LEU A 331 -8.74 6.85 11.54
N ARG A 332 -7.95 6.87 10.46
CA ARG A 332 -6.52 6.48 10.49
C ARG A 332 -5.71 7.39 11.42
N GLN A 333 -5.96 8.71 11.40
CA GLN A 333 -5.34 9.67 12.33
C GLN A 333 -5.73 9.44 13.80
N ALA A 334 -6.96 8.96 14.05
CA ALA A 334 -7.41 8.53 15.39
C ALA A 334 -6.87 7.14 15.81
N GLY A 335 -6.07 6.47 14.97
CA GLY A 335 -5.51 5.14 15.25
C GLY A 335 -6.48 3.98 15.02
N VAL A 336 -7.60 4.18 14.33
CA VAL A 336 -8.48 3.09 13.87
C VAL A 336 -7.75 2.28 12.80
N THR A 337 -7.84 0.95 12.86
CA THR A 337 -7.22 0.07 11.85
C THR A 337 -8.04 0.08 10.56
N ILE A 338 -7.52 0.67 9.48
CA ILE A 338 -8.19 0.62 8.17
C ILE A 338 -7.89 -0.73 7.49
N ILE A 339 -8.94 -1.40 7.02
CA ILE A 339 -8.84 -2.69 6.30
C ILE A 339 -9.45 -2.53 4.91
N HIS A 340 -8.60 -2.47 3.90
CA HIS A 340 -9.00 -2.48 2.50
C HIS A 340 -9.27 -3.92 2.06
N CYS A 341 -10.53 -4.20 1.67
CA CYS A 341 -10.93 -5.50 1.14
C CYS A 341 -11.41 -5.38 -0.33
N PRO A 342 -10.54 -4.99 -1.29
CA PRO A 342 -10.87 -4.96 -2.72
C PRO A 342 -10.69 -6.36 -3.30
N SER A 343 -11.66 -7.25 -3.06
CA SER A 343 -11.56 -8.62 -3.55
C SER A 343 -11.52 -8.71 -5.08
N ASP A 344 -11.12 -9.87 -5.60
CA ASP A 344 -10.95 -10.09 -7.05
C ASP A 344 -9.86 -9.23 -7.73
N THR A 345 -9.12 -8.40 -6.96
CA THR A 345 -8.06 -7.49 -7.47
C THR A 345 -6.66 -7.74 -6.87
N MET A 346 -6.52 -8.69 -5.96
CA MET A 346 -5.33 -8.87 -5.12
C MET A 346 -3.98 -9.01 -5.87
N GLY A 347 -3.99 -9.39 -7.14
CA GLY A 347 -2.81 -9.37 -8.01
C GLY A 347 -2.16 -7.99 -8.14
N PHE A 348 -2.95 -6.90 -8.13
CA PHE A 348 -2.46 -5.51 -8.14
C PHE A 348 -1.65 -5.16 -6.88
N TYR A 349 -1.98 -5.79 -5.76
CA TYR A 349 -1.44 -5.49 -4.43
C TYR A 349 -0.26 -6.37 -3.99
N ARG A 350 0.23 -7.27 -4.86
CA ARG A 350 1.44 -8.05 -4.57
C ARG A 350 2.66 -7.13 -4.39
N GLY A 351 3.42 -7.32 -3.33
CA GLY A 351 4.54 -6.44 -2.97
C GLY A 351 4.12 -5.06 -2.43
N HIS A 352 2.83 -4.80 -2.20
CA HIS A 352 2.40 -3.61 -1.47
C HIS A 352 2.57 -3.83 0.04
N PRO A 353 3.25 -2.96 0.80
CA PRO A 353 3.54 -3.20 2.22
C PRO A 353 2.31 -3.60 3.06
N ALA A 354 1.20 -2.88 2.90
CA ALA A 354 -0.09 -3.15 3.55
C ALA A 354 -0.72 -4.52 3.22
N ARG A 355 -0.30 -5.17 2.12
CA ARG A 355 -0.65 -6.56 1.82
C ARG A 355 0.34 -7.54 2.45
N GLU A 356 1.63 -7.25 2.32
CA GLU A 356 2.73 -8.14 2.69
C GLU A 356 2.85 -8.38 4.21
N TRP A 357 2.47 -7.43 5.08
CA TRP A 357 2.46 -7.70 6.52
C TRP A 357 1.26 -8.53 6.95
N VAL A 358 0.08 -8.30 6.35
CA VAL A 358 -1.16 -9.05 6.65
C VAL A 358 -1.04 -10.51 6.26
N SER A 359 -0.42 -10.83 5.12
CA SER A 359 -0.20 -12.21 4.67
C SER A 359 0.76 -13.02 5.56
N ARG A 360 1.55 -12.36 6.41
CA ARG A 360 2.48 -12.98 7.37
C ARG A 360 1.88 -13.16 8.76
N LEU A 361 0.68 -12.64 9.04
CA LEU A 361 0.10 -12.74 10.37
C LEU A 361 -0.17 -14.20 10.76
N PRO A 362 0.17 -14.62 12.00
CA PRO A 362 -0.16 -15.95 12.48
C PRO A 362 -1.68 -16.10 12.54
N ARG A 363 -2.20 -17.21 12.01
CA ARG A 363 -3.62 -17.54 12.11
C ARG A 363 -4.03 -17.65 13.59
N PRO A 364 -5.24 -17.21 13.96
CA PRO A 364 -5.74 -17.40 15.32
C PRO A 364 -5.86 -18.89 15.65
N ALA A 365 -5.82 -19.21 16.94
CA ALA A 365 -6.17 -20.54 17.42
C ALA A 365 -7.63 -20.87 17.02
N ALA A 366 -7.89 -22.12 16.61
CA ALA A 366 -9.15 -22.52 15.97
C ALA A 366 -10.39 -22.34 16.87
N ASP A 367 -10.19 -22.40 18.19
CA ASP A 367 -11.18 -22.20 19.25
C ASP A 367 -11.46 -20.72 19.57
N ARG A 368 -10.58 -19.78 19.20
CA ARG A 368 -10.74 -18.34 19.48
C ARG A 368 -12.00 -17.75 18.83
N PHE A 369 -12.36 -18.25 17.66
CA PHE A 369 -13.51 -17.79 16.87
C PHE A 369 -14.35 -19.01 16.47
N PRO A 370 -15.18 -19.55 17.38
CA PRO A 370 -16.07 -20.67 17.05
C PRO A 370 -17.12 -20.24 16.02
N VAL A 371 -17.61 -21.18 15.22
CA VAL A 371 -18.74 -20.94 14.32
C VAL A 371 -20.03 -21.03 15.13
N VAL A 372 -20.82 -19.97 15.11
CA VAL A 372 -22.15 -19.88 15.70
C VAL A 372 -23.18 -19.88 14.57
N GLU A 373 -24.08 -20.86 14.58
CA GLU A 373 -25.20 -20.89 13.65
C GLU A 373 -26.13 -19.68 13.86
N ARG A 374 -26.60 -19.11 12.75
CA ARG A 374 -27.50 -17.95 12.73
C ARG A 374 -28.51 -18.14 11.59
N PRO A 375 -29.81 -17.87 11.80
CA PRO A 375 -30.80 -17.84 10.73
C PRO A 375 -30.35 -16.91 9.60
N ASP A 376 -30.56 -17.35 8.36
CA ASP A 376 -30.21 -16.61 7.14
C ASP A 376 -31.51 -16.40 6.33
N PRO A 377 -32.37 -15.45 6.73
CA PRO A 377 -33.62 -15.19 6.02
C PRO A 377 -33.34 -14.64 4.61
N PRO A 378 -34.32 -14.76 3.67
CA PRO A 378 -34.16 -14.19 2.34
C PRO A 378 -34.00 -12.67 2.38
N LEU A 379 -33.36 -12.12 1.33
CA LEU A 379 -33.23 -10.69 1.14
C LEU A 379 -34.60 -10.04 0.89
N PRO A 380 -34.79 -8.76 1.27
CA PRO A 380 -36.02 -8.01 1.04
C PRO A 380 -36.12 -7.40 -0.37
N ILE A 381 -35.23 -7.82 -1.28
CA ILE A 381 -35.11 -7.38 -2.67
C ILE A 381 -34.83 -8.60 -3.57
N ASP A 382 -35.19 -8.49 -4.85
CA ASP A 382 -34.73 -9.40 -5.90
C ASP A 382 -33.43 -8.85 -6.52
N ASP A 383 -32.36 -9.65 -6.43
CA ASP A 383 -31.05 -9.40 -7.03
C ASP A 383 -30.62 -10.49 -8.03
N SER A 384 -31.58 -11.31 -8.50
CA SER A 384 -31.34 -12.43 -9.42
C SER A 384 -30.84 -12.00 -10.81
N ASP A 385 -31.10 -10.75 -11.21
CA ASP A 385 -30.58 -10.10 -12.43
C ASP A 385 -29.19 -9.46 -12.22
N GLN A 386 -28.57 -9.68 -11.06
CA GLN A 386 -27.35 -9.00 -10.58
C GLN A 386 -27.55 -7.49 -10.33
N GLY A 387 -28.79 -7.01 -10.24
CA GLY A 387 -29.17 -5.71 -9.70
C GLY A 387 -28.78 -4.49 -10.53
N CYS A 388 -28.52 -4.63 -11.84
CA CYS A 388 -28.14 -3.52 -12.69
C CYS A 388 -29.34 -2.79 -13.28
N ASP A 389 -29.54 -1.53 -12.88
CA ASP A 389 -30.59 -0.62 -13.36
C ASP A 389 -30.40 -0.12 -14.83
N THR A 390 -29.33 -0.54 -15.52
CA THR A 390 -28.94 0.00 -16.84
C THR A 390 -29.19 -1.04 -17.95
N PRO A 391 -30.20 -0.87 -18.81
CA PRO A 391 -30.58 -1.89 -19.80
C PRO A 391 -29.49 -2.24 -20.82
N GLY A 392 -29.44 -3.52 -21.21
CA GLY A 392 -28.58 -4.00 -22.31
C GLY A 392 -27.10 -4.20 -21.97
N VAL A 393 -26.70 -4.02 -20.70
CA VAL A 393 -25.32 -4.21 -20.25
C VAL A 393 -25.09 -5.66 -19.81
N ALA A 394 -24.14 -6.35 -20.42
CA ALA A 394 -23.70 -7.68 -20.00
C ALA A 394 -22.60 -7.60 -18.91
N PRO A 395 -22.61 -8.47 -17.89
CA PRO A 395 -21.57 -8.48 -16.85
C PRO A 395 -20.17 -8.82 -17.37
N PHE A 396 -19.15 -8.13 -16.87
CA PHE A 396 -17.72 -8.43 -17.09
C PHE A 396 -16.88 -7.94 -15.91
N ARG A 397 -15.61 -8.37 -15.80
CA ARG A 397 -14.69 -7.84 -14.79
C ARG A 397 -14.11 -6.49 -15.26
N ALA A 398 -14.75 -5.40 -14.83
CA ALA A 398 -14.30 -4.04 -15.12
C ALA A 398 -13.15 -3.58 -14.18
N TRP A 399 -13.30 -3.88 -12.88
CA TRP A 399 -12.38 -3.45 -11.83
C TRP A 399 -10.99 -4.08 -11.92
N MET A 400 -9.99 -3.31 -11.47
CA MET A 400 -8.60 -3.74 -11.38
C MET A 400 -8.02 -3.59 -9.97
N ARG A 401 -8.64 -2.82 -9.07
CA ARG A 401 -8.18 -2.49 -7.70
C ARG A 401 -9.27 -1.76 -6.88
N GLN A 402 -8.92 -1.26 -5.69
CA GLN A 402 -9.67 -0.23 -4.97
C GLN A 402 -9.73 1.10 -5.74
N ASN A 403 -10.82 1.86 -5.59
CA ASN A 403 -10.97 3.23 -6.09
C ASN A 403 -9.83 4.16 -5.59
N ARG A 404 -9.21 4.91 -6.51
CA ARG A 404 -8.08 5.85 -6.23
C ARG A 404 -8.36 6.92 -5.18
N ARG A 405 -9.63 7.26 -4.90
CA ARG A 405 -10.00 8.24 -3.87
C ARG A 405 -9.74 7.74 -2.45
N LEU A 406 -9.64 6.43 -2.27
CA LEU A 406 -9.33 5.81 -0.99
C LEU A 406 -7.81 5.62 -0.89
N SER A 407 -7.17 6.50 -0.13
CA SER A 407 -5.77 6.39 0.24
C SER A 407 -5.50 5.03 0.90
N ILE A 408 -4.46 4.32 0.46
CA ILE A 408 -3.99 3.09 1.13
C ILE A 408 -2.59 3.35 1.64
N HIS A 409 -2.43 3.39 2.96
CA HIS A 409 -1.16 3.62 3.61
C HIS A 409 -0.42 2.30 3.88
N PRO A 410 0.92 2.30 4.02
CA PRO A 410 1.71 1.13 4.37
C PRO A 410 1.33 0.46 5.71
N GLU A 411 0.82 1.24 6.66
CA GLU A 411 0.33 0.81 7.98
C GLU A 411 -1.12 0.26 7.99
N ASP A 412 -1.88 0.48 6.91
CA ASP A 412 -3.21 -0.12 6.73
C ASP A 412 -3.09 -1.62 6.42
N ALA A 413 -4.22 -2.33 6.35
CA ALA A 413 -4.29 -3.72 5.92
C ALA A 413 -4.94 -3.86 4.54
N ILE A 414 -4.46 -4.81 3.71
CA ILE A 414 -5.12 -5.24 2.47
C ILE A 414 -5.34 -6.75 2.49
N THR A 415 -6.59 -7.20 2.41
CA THR A 415 -6.95 -8.63 2.32
C THR A 415 -8.36 -8.84 1.77
N ASP A 416 -8.58 -9.89 0.98
CA ASP A 416 -9.90 -10.39 0.61
C ASP A 416 -10.25 -11.75 1.26
N ASN A 417 -9.57 -12.06 2.37
CA ASN A 417 -9.68 -13.33 3.08
C ASN A 417 -10.11 -13.14 4.54
N GLY A 418 -11.29 -13.65 4.89
CA GLY A 418 -11.84 -13.61 6.25
C GLY A 418 -10.91 -14.17 7.34
N GLU A 419 -10.13 -15.22 7.08
CA GLU A 419 -9.21 -15.78 8.08
C GLU A 419 -8.03 -14.82 8.38
N GLU A 420 -7.61 -14.02 7.40
CA GLU A 420 -6.60 -12.98 7.61
C GLU A 420 -7.20 -11.76 8.35
N VAL A 421 -8.48 -11.44 8.13
CA VAL A 421 -9.20 -10.46 8.94
C VAL A 421 -9.33 -10.93 10.40
N LEU A 422 -9.58 -12.22 10.65
CA LEU A 422 -9.58 -12.80 12.01
C LEU A 422 -8.17 -12.80 12.65
N ALA A 423 -7.12 -13.02 11.86
CA ALA A 423 -5.72 -12.88 12.29
C ALA A 423 -5.36 -11.41 12.62
N LEU A 424 -5.87 -10.46 11.84
CA LEU A 424 -5.68 -9.02 12.07
C LEU A 424 -6.41 -8.51 13.31
N ILE A 425 -7.68 -8.90 13.48
CA ILE A 425 -8.47 -8.67 14.72
C ILE A 425 -7.72 -9.23 15.93
N THR A 426 -7.10 -10.41 15.77
CA THR A 426 -6.27 -11.08 16.79
C THR A 426 -5.02 -10.29 17.13
N HIS A 427 -4.24 -9.86 16.13
CA HIS A 427 -2.96 -9.19 16.29
C HIS A 427 -3.09 -7.75 16.81
N ARG A 428 -4.07 -6.97 16.32
CA ARG A 428 -4.29 -5.57 16.79
C ARG A 428 -5.20 -5.47 18.03
N GLY A 429 -5.88 -6.54 18.43
CA GLY A 429 -6.78 -6.54 19.59
C GLY A 429 -8.07 -5.76 19.35
N ILE A 430 -8.67 -5.94 18.17
CA ILE A 430 -9.90 -5.26 17.74
C ILE A 430 -11.12 -5.86 18.47
N GLU A 431 -11.94 -4.99 19.04
CA GLU A 431 -13.23 -5.31 19.67
C GLU A 431 -14.40 -5.11 18.71
N GLN A 432 -14.28 -4.14 17.79
CA GLN A 432 -15.38 -3.71 16.92
C GLN A 432 -14.90 -3.52 15.47
N VAL A 433 -15.57 -4.17 14.53
CA VAL A 433 -15.44 -3.89 13.09
C VAL A 433 -16.60 -3.02 12.65
N ILE A 434 -16.30 -1.88 12.04
CA ILE A 434 -17.25 -1.06 11.29
C ILE A 434 -17.09 -1.47 9.82
N VAL A 435 -18.16 -1.91 9.17
CA VAL A 435 -18.15 -2.35 7.77
C VAL A 435 -18.81 -1.28 6.90
N ALA A 436 -18.14 -0.89 5.83
CA ALA A 436 -18.64 0.00 4.79
C ALA A 436 -18.24 -0.55 3.41
N GLY A 437 -18.93 -0.17 2.33
CA GLY A 437 -18.64 -0.71 1.01
C GLY A 437 -19.85 -0.92 0.10
N VAL A 438 -19.62 -1.22 -1.17
CA VAL A 438 -20.68 -1.44 -2.17
C VAL A 438 -21.17 -2.89 -2.20
N HIS A 439 -22.31 -3.06 -2.88
CA HIS A 439 -23.09 -4.28 -3.02
C HIS A 439 -23.53 -4.82 -1.65
N THR A 440 -24.28 -4.01 -0.89
CA THR A 440 -24.74 -4.29 0.49
C THR A 440 -25.32 -5.71 0.64
N ASN A 441 -26.15 -6.11 -0.32
CA ASN A 441 -26.80 -7.42 -0.41
C ASN A 441 -25.86 -8.58 -0.78
N MET A 442 -24.81 -8.32 -1.56
CA MET A 442 -23.92 -9.33 -2.12
C MET A 442 -22.58 -9.39 -1.38
N CYS A 443 -21.73 -8.38 -1.55
CA CYS A 443 -20.33 -8.42 -1.10
C CYS A 443 -20.21 -8.16 0.41
N VAL A 444 -20.80 -7.07 0.88
CA VAL A 444 -20.79 -6.65 2.30
C VAL A 444 -21.38 -7.73 3.22
N LEU A 445 -22.42 -8.44 2.77
CA LEU A 445 -23.00 -9.57 3.49
C LEU A 445 -22.15 -10.85 3.35
N ASN A 446 -21.86 -11.30 2.13
CA ASN A 446 -21.55 -12.72 1.86
C ASN A 446 -20.08 -13.03 1.46
N ARG A 447 -19.19 -12.03 1.31
CA ARG A 447 -17.74 -12.32 1.18
C ARG A 447 -17.21 -13.01 2.46
N SER A 448 -16.05 -13.66 2.39
CA SER A 448 -15.44 -14.34 3.55
C SER A 448 -15.11 -13.39 4.72
N PHE A 449 -14.88 -12.11 4.40
CA PHE A 449 -14.68 -10.99 5.33
C PHE A 449 -15.97 -10.15 5.53
N GLY A 450 -17.10 -10.57 4.97
CA GLY A 450 -18.39 -9.89 5.07
C GLY A 450 -19.12 -10.15 6.39
N ILE A 451 -20.18 -9.37 6.63
CA ILE A 451 -20.95 -9.34 7.88
C ILE A 451 -21.44 -10.74 8.28
N LYS A 452 -21.98 -11.55 7.36
CA LYS A 452 -22.49 -12.89 7.71
C LYS A 452 -21.38 -13.82 8.18
N ALA A 453 -20.20 -13.75 7.55
CA ALA A 453 -19.05 -14.57 7.93
C ALA A 453 -18.48 -14.13 9.30
N LEU A 454 -18.21 -12.83 9.46
CA LEU A 454 -17.64 -12.28 10.69
C LEU A 454 -18.57 -12.46 11.91
N THR A 455 -19.86 -12.16 11.79
CA THR A 455 -20.82 -12.31 12.90
C THR A 455 -21.13 -13.77 13.27
N ARG A 456 -21.05 -14.72 12.31
CA ARG A 456 -21.04 -16.16 12.59
C ARG A 456 -19.78 -16.62 13.33
N ARG A 457 -18.65 -15.93 13.15
CA ARG A 457 -17.40 -16.16 13.91
C ARG A 457 -17.30 -15.36 15.21
N GLY A 458 -18.42 -14.77 15.67
CA GLY A 458 -18.50 -14.05 16.95
C GLY A 458 -17.92 -12.63 16.95
N VAL A 459 -17.46 -12.12 15.80
CA VAL A 459 -16.94 -10.75 15.68
C VAL A 459 -18.08 -9.74 15.83
N SER A 460 -17.87 -8.68 16.61
CA SER A 460 -18.80 -7.55 16.64
C SER A 460 -18.66 -6.75 15.34
N CYS A 461 -19.74 -6.66 14.58
CA CYS A 461 -19.85 -5.84 13.38
C CYS A 461 -20.85 -4.69 13.61
N VAL A 462 -20.66 -3.57 12.91
CA VAL A 462 -21.66 -2.51 12.70
C VAL A 462 -21.58 -2.06 11.25
N LEU A 463 -22.70 -1.91 10.55
CA LEU A 463 -22.74 -1.39 9.19
C LEU A 463 -22.75 0.15 9.18
N ALA A 464 -21.88 0.82 8.43
CA ALA A 464 -22.02 2.26 8.15
C ALA A 464 -23.10 2.46 7.07
N ARG A 465 -24.35 2.74 7.48
CA ARG A 465 -25.55 2.68 6.62
C ARG A 465 -25.57 3.72 5.51
N ASP A 466 -24.95 4.88 5.75
CA ASP A 466 -24.82 5.95 4.77
C ASP A 466 -23.62 5.75 3.83
N LEU A 467 -22.76 4.77 4.13
CA LEU A 467 -21.53 4.43 3.39
C LEU A 467 -21.63 3.04 2.74
N THR A 468 -22.82 2.70 2.21
CA THR A 468 -23.07 1.47 1.44
C THR A 468 -24.07 1.71 0.30
N ASP A 469 -24.09 0.81 -0.68
CA ASP A 469 -24.93 0.85 -1.90
C ASP A 469 -25.28 -0.59 -2.29
N ALA A 470 -26.53 -0.91 -2.60
CA ALA A 470 -26.92 -2.27 -3.01
C ALA A 470 -26.75 -2.48 -4.53
N MET A 471 -26.66 -3.74 -4.97
CA MET A 471 -27.01 -4.09 -6.34
C MET A 471 -28.48 -4.47 -6.36
N TYR A 472 -29.32 -3.57 -6.88
CA TYR A 472 -30.76 -3.71 -6.95
C TYR A 472 -31.31 -2.92 -8.13
N ASN A 473 -32.08 -3.59 -8.98
CA ASN A 473 -32.74 -3.00 -10.12
C ASN A 473 -34.17 -2.55 -9.74
N PRO A 474 -34.53 -1.26 -9.83
CA PRO A 474 -35.90 -0.79 -9.53
C PRO A 474 -37.01 -1.39 -10.41
N ALA A 475 -36.67 -2.05 -11.53
CA ALA A 475 -37.62 -2.80 -12.34
C ALA A 475 -37.89 -4.22 -11.82
N SER A 476 -37.21 -4.66 -10.77
CA SER A 476 -37.35 -5.95 -10.10
C SER A 476 -38.07 -5.79 -8.74
N PRO A 477 -38.65 -6.86 -8.15
CA PRO A 477 -39.29 -6.78 -6.84
C PRO A 477 -38.37 -6.21 -5.74
N PRO A 478 -38.86 -5.33 -4.84
CA PRO A 478 -40.26 -4.97 -4.62
C PRO A 478 -40.71 -3.69 -5.37
N TYR A 479 -40.07 -3.33 -6.48
CA TYR A 479 -40.43 -2.19 -7.34
C TYR A 479 -40.36 -0.81 -6.65
N VAL A 480 -39.46 -0.67 -5.67
CA VAL A 480 -39.13 0.59 -5.00
C VAL A 480 -37.94 1.29 -5.68
N SER A 481 -37.68 2.56 -5.33
CA SER A 481 -36.48 3.29 -5.77
C SER A 481 -35.19 2.57 -5.35
N HIS A 482 -34.10 2.79 -6.09
CA HIS A 482 -32.81 2.15 -5.82
C HIS A 482 -32.32 2.41 -4.37
N GLU A 483 -32.46 3.66 -3.92
CA GLU A 483 -32.19 4.11 -2.56
C GLU A 483 -33.00 3.32 -1.52
N ARG A 484 -34.33 3.19 -1.71
CA ARG A 484 -35.18 2.42 -0.78
C ARG A 484 -34.90 0.92 -0.82
N GLY A 485 -34.43 0.39 -1.95
CA GLY A 485 -33.92 -0.99 -2.04
C GLY A 485 -32.67 -1.20 -1.18
N THR A 486 -31.73 -0.25 -1.24
CA THR A 486 -30.55 -0.24 -0.34
C THR A 486 -30.96 -0.10 1.12
N GLU A 487 -31.90 0.79 1.45
CA GLU A 487 -32.44 0.89 2.82
C GLU A 487 -33.06 -0.43 3.30
N LEU A 488 -33.88 -1.11 2.49
CA LEU A 488 -34.47 -2.39 2.88
C LEU A 488 -33.40 -3.43 3.25
N VAL A 489 -32.28 -3.49 2.51
CA VAL A 489 -31.15 -4.36 2.84
C VAL A 489 -30.48 -3.95 4.16
N VAL A 490 -30.33 -2.63 4.42
CA VAL A 490 -29.89 -2.12 5.72
C VAL A 490 -30.84 -2.54 6.85
N GLU A 491 -32.16 -2.45 6.64
CA GLU A 491 -33.16 -2.84 7.64
C GLU A 491 -33.15 -4.35 7.94
N HIS A 492 -32.91 -5.18 6.93
CA HIS A 492 -32.64 -6.61 7.09
C HIS A 492 -31.36 -6.88 7.91
N ILE A 493 -30.28 -6.14 7.65
CA ILE A 493 -29.02 -6.24 8.41
C ILE A 493 -29.22 -5.84 9.88
N GLU A 494 -29.90 -4.70 10.12
CA GLU A 494 -30.24 -4.20 11.46
C GLU A 494 -31.09 -5.17 12.28
N THR A 495 -31.87 -6.02 11.62
CA THR A 495 -32.77 -6.99 12.25
C THR A 495 -32.05 -8.31 12.55
N HIS A 496 -31.35 -8.88 11.57
CA HIS A 496 -30.87 -10.27 11.63
C HIS A 496 -29.37 -10.42 11.93
N TRP A 497 -28.55 -9.42 11.59
CA TRP A 497 -27.09 -9.59 11.52
C TRP A 497 -26.34 -8.72 12.53
N CYS A 498 -26.44 -7.40 12.42
CA CYS A 498 -25.70 -6.46 13.27
C CYS A 498 -26.36 -5.07 13.30
N PRO A 499 -26.05 -4.21 14.29
CA PRO A 499 -26.47 -2.81 14.25
C PRO A 499 -25.91 -2.07 13.02
N SER A 500 -26.44 -0.87 12.76
CA SER A 500 -25.87 0.09 11.81
C SER A 500 -25.54 1.43 12.50
N LEU A 501 -24.57 2.18 12.01
CA LEU A 501 -24.29 3.56 12.40
C LEU A 501 -24.43 4.49 11.21
N ASP A 502 -24.62 5.78 11.47
CA ASP A 502 -24.43 6.84 10.48
C ASP A 502 -23.04 7.46 10.66
N SER A 503 -22.29 7.65 9.59
CA SER A 503 -20.92 8.15 9.65
C SER A 503 -20.83 9.59 10.16
N ALA A 504 -21.89 10.40 10.04
CA ALA A 504 -21.97 11.73 10.63
C ALA A 504 -22.14 11.68 12.17
N SER A 505 -22.55 10.55 12.74
CA SER A 505 -22.58 10.35 14.21
C SER A 505 -21.22 10.01 14.81
N MET A 506 -20.20 9.72 13.98
CA MET A 506 -18.89 9.29 14.43
C MET A 506 -18.02 10.46 14.88
N MET A 507 -17.71 10.53 16.17
CA MET A 507 -16.82 11.53 16.76
C MET A 507 -15.56 10.89 17.34
N VAL A 508 -14.46 11.66 17.34
CA VAL A 508 -13.24 11.34 18.10
C VAL A 508 -13.26 12.18 19.38
N ASP A 509 -13.10 11.53 20.51
CA ASP A 509 -13.04 12.16 21.84
C ASP A 509 -11.63 12.03 22.42
N ASP A 510 -11.01 13.17 22.69
CA ASP A 510 -9.69 13.31 23.35
C ASP A 510 -9.78 13.34 24.88
N SER A 511 -10.98 13.30 25.46
CA SER A 511 -11.19 13.43 26.91
C SER A 511 -10.43 12.35 27.69
N PRO A 512 -9.64 12.73 28.73
CA PRO A 512 -8.97 11.75 29.57
C PRO A 512 -9.99 10.87 30.29
N ALA A 513 -9.71 9.56 30.36
CA ALA A 513 -10.65 8.58 30.91
C ALA A 513 -11.09 8.96 32.33
N ALA A 514 -12.39 9.19 32.51
CA ALA A 514 -12.98 9.49 33.81
C ALA A 514 -12.65 8.36 34.81
N GLN A 515 -12.03 8.73 35.93
CA GLN A 515 -11.72 7.77 36.98
C GLN A 515 -13.03 7.19 37.56
N PRO A 516 -13.08 5.89 37.89
CA PRO A 516 -14.25 5.32 38.55
C PRO A 516 -14.47 6.03 39.89
N ALA A 517 -15.67 6.60 40.08
CA ALA A 517 -15.98 7.42 41.24
C ALA A 517 -15.83 6.61 42.53
N ALA A 518 -14.93 7.05 43.42
CA ALA A 518 -14.74 6.43 44.72
C ALA A 518 -16.02 6.60 45.56
N SER A 519 -16.60 5.48 46.01
CA SER A 519 -17.85 5.47 46.76
C SER A 519 -17.66 6.06 48.17
N SER A 520 -18.07 7.32 48.37
CA SER A 520 -17.99 8.01 49.66
C SER A 520 -19.10 7.54 50.62
N SER A 521 -18.80 6.49 51.40
CA SER A 521 -19.70 5.93 52.42
C SER A 521 -19.78 6.82 53.67
N SER A 522 -20.48 7.96 53.60
CA SER A 522 -20.71 8.87 54.73
C SER A 522 -21.81 8.35 55.68
N GLY A 523 -21.54 7.24 56.37
CA GLY A 523 -22.42 6.69 57.41
C GLY A 523 -22.29 7.45 58.72
N ASN A 524 -23.14 8.47 58.94
CA ASN A 524 -23.20 9.24 60.18
C ASN A 524 -24.32 8.71 61.09
N ALA A 525 -24.00 8.33 62.33
CA ALA A 525 -24.94 7.70 63.25
C ALA A 525 -25.09 8.51 64.56
N PRO A 526 -26.31 8.94 64.94
CA PRO A 526 -26.57 9.56 66.24
C PRO A 526 -26.61 8.49 67.35
N ARG A 527 -26.48 8.97 68.59
CA ARG A 527 -26.77 8.23 69.82
C ARG A 527 -28.17 8.56 70.35
#